data_AF-A0A948D3W9-F1
#
_entry.id   AF-A0A948D3W9-F1
#
_cell.length_a   1.000
_cell.length_b   1.000
_cell.length_c   1.000
_cell.angle_alpha   90.00
_cell.angle_beta   90.00
_cell.angle_gamma   90.00
#
_symmetry.space_group_name_H-M   'P 1'
#
loop_
_entity.id
_entity.type
_entity.pdbx_description
1 polymer ?
#
loop_
_entity_poly.entity_id
_entity_poly.type
_entity_poly.pdbx_seq_one_letter_code
_entity_poly.pdbx_strand_id
1 'polypeptide(L)'
;MENHKKPAKDTIGFIVLGISSLFWLIFRSGKKPSRLQYPCQKIAASNSAVFLAWLTSVFSGHWLYKKTKQHLTLTRVGLAAAIVLLVFSGIKTYKVVKSKYFWQHEVIGQSSSRVVAVHDNRSVGSGGVYYTQVNQGYVDSMVANGILALAGESTVGGAWDRLFRNHNGAVGYQSGEKIAIKVNFNNAWQGDDSFNALPQAINSMINQLVSEIGVNPGDIYIYEVSRPILQYFRDRIDQGVNFVDSDNVNAFCGWDSNYVYFESDSNHSNCADAYRNVPYFITGRNSSCAHNIKYLINVPLMRAHGMAGVTFAFKNHYGSIPGGAVPEVAHKGIRIDNNRDDVGDYVFGCYDTAERGMPLIQLNSQPAFKDKSFLILGDGLFAHSYTNTAYPNSIPEILFFSQDIVAHDSVMWDYFNSHVNSVNDNSRNYIALAAQHGLGTYEHVGDPLVNDYSRIDFVYCNPDCPGISPAPTNTPAPTSMPTPNPISEIFKVLFNWGNNGGEVDFNSDGEVNSFDFSWVVR
;
A
#
# COMPACT_ATOMS: atom_id res chain seq x y z
N MET A 1 -50.71 -26.96 -18.90
CA MET A 1 -51.17 -25.56 -18.77
C MET A 1 -50.85 -25.10 -17.36
N GLU A 2 -49.66 -24.54 -17.16
CA GLU A 2 -49.23 -24.01 -15.87
C GLU A 2 -49.30 -22.48 -15.97
N ASN A 3 -50.21 -21.89 -15.18
CA ASN A 3 -50.48 -20.46 -15.17
C ASN A 3 -49.36 -19.72 -14.42
N HIS A 4 -48.32 -19.25 -15.11
CA HIS A 4 -47.39 -18.26 -14.57
C HIS A 4 -48.06 -16.87 -14.48
N LYS A 5 -48.83 -16.65 -13.42
CA LYS A 5 -49.11 -15.32 -12.82
C LYS A 5 -47.97 -15.06 -11.82
N LYS A 6 -47.18 -13.98 -11.77
CA LYS A 6 -47.22 -12.58 -12.26
C LYS A 6 -45.78 -12.00 -12.22
N PRO A 7 -45.30 -11.21 -13.20
CA PRO A 7 -44.13 -10.33 -13.06
C PRO A 7 -44.45 -8.97 -12.38
N ALA A 8 -45.72 -8.76 -11.99
CA ALA A 8 -46.21 -7.46 -11.54
C ALA A 8 -45.70 -7.04 -10.13
N LYS A 9 -45.37 -7.98 -9.23
CA LYS A 9 -45.00 -7.64 -7.85
C LYS A 9 -43.63 -6.96 -7.76
N ASP A 10 -42.65 -7.44 -8.51
CA ASP A 10 -41.27 -6.92 -8.46
C ASP A 10 -41.15 -5.56 -9.14
N THR A 11 -41.92 -5.35 -10.21
CA THR A 11 -42.02 -4.05 -10.89
C THR A 11 -42.67 -2.99 -9.99
N ILE A 12 -43.70 -3.36 -9.22
CA ILE A 12 -44.34 -2.45 -8.26
C ILE A 12 -43.35 -2.10 -7.13
N GLY A 13 -42.59 -3.08 -6.62
CA GLY A 13 -41.56 -2.85 -5.60
C GLY A 13 -40.48 -1.86 -6.05
N PHE A 14 -39.97 -2.02 -7.27
CA PHE A 14 -39.00 -1.10 -7.86
C PHE A 14 -39.54 0.34 -7.99
N ILE A 15 -40.77 0.51 -8.48
CA ILE A 15 -41.41 1.82 -8.62
C ILE A 15 -41.61 2.49 -7.25
N VAL A 16 -42.10 1.75 -6.26
CA VAL A 16 -42.32 2.27 -4.91
C VAL A 16 -40.99 2.70 -4.27
N LEU A 17 -39.93 1.91 -4.43
CA LEU A 17 -38.60 2.24 -3.92
C LEU A 17 -38.02 3.48 -4.60
N GLY A 18 -38.12 3.58 -5.93
CA GLY A 18 -37.64 4.72 -6.70
C GLY A 18 -38.34 6.02 -6.35
N ILE A 19 -39.69 6.00 -6.28
CA ILE A 19 -40.49 7.16 -5.88
C ILE A 19 -40.19 7.56 -4.42
N SER A 20 -40.15 6.60 -3.51
CA SER A 20 -39.88 6.87 -2.09
C SER A 20 -38.48 7.46 -1.88
N SER A 21 -37.48 6.96 -2.63
CA SER A 21 -36.11 7.48 -2.61
C SER A 21 -36.05 8.91 -3.15
N LEU A 22 -36.76 9.19 -4.26
CA LEU A 22 -36.82 10.52 -4.87
C LEU A 22 -37.51 11.52 -3.96
N PHE A 23 -38.65 11.15 -3.35
CA PHE A 23 -39.33 11.99 -2.37
C PHE A 23 -38.46 12.25 -1.13
N TRP A 24 -37.80 11.21 -0.61
CA TRP A 24 -36.93 11.34 0.55
C TRP A 24 -35.74 12.26 0.27
N LEU A 25 -35.15 12.15 -0.93
CA LEU A 25 -34.04 12.99 -1.39
C LEU A 25 -34.48 14.46 -1.48
N ILE A 26 -35.58 14.74 -2.19
CA ILE A 26 -36.11 16.09 -2.39
C ILE A 26 -36.51 16.72 -1.05
N PHE A 27 -37.24 15.98 -0.22
CA PHE A 27 -37.76 16.53 1.04
C PHE A 27 -36.66 16.79 2.07
N ARG A 28 -35.67 15.91 2.20
CA ARG A 28 -34.60 16.09 3.19
C ARG A 28 -33.49 17.02 2.74
N SER A 29 -33.11 16.97 1.46
CA SER A 29 -31.93 17.68 0.94
C SER A 29 -32.26 18.93 0.15
N GLY A 30 -33.47 19.06 -0.42
CA GLY A 30 -33.84 20.22 -1.24
C GLY A 30 -33.81 21.56 -0.49
N LYS A 31 -34.08 21.58 0.82
CA LYS A 31 -34.02 22.79 1.66
C LYS A 31 -32.65 23.02 2.32
N LYS A 32 -31.72 22.06 2.25
CA LYS A 32 -30.37 22.17 2.83
C LYS A 32 -29.42 21.21 2.09
N PRO A 33 -28.74 21.68 1.02
CA PRO A 33 -27.94 20.84 0.12
C PRO A 33 -26.82 20.05 0.81
N SER A 34 -26.30 20.54 1.94
CA SER A 34 -25.28 19.83 2.72
C SER A 34 -25.71 18.44 3.21
N ARG A 35 -27.02 18.15 3.25
CA ARG A 35 -27.56 16.84 3.67
C ARG A 35 -27.40 15.76 2.62
N LEU A 36 -27.08 16.11 1.36
CA LEU A 36 -26.70 15.14 0.33
C LEU A 36 -25.46 14.32 0.73
N GLN A 37 -24.67 14.81 1.68
CA GLN A 37 -23.50 14.12 2.20
C GLN A 37 -23.83 12.95 3.15
N TYR A 38 -25.07 12.84 3.65
CA TYR A 38 -25.45 11.75 4.55
C TYR A 38 -25.56 10.40 3.81
N PRO A 39 -25.11 9.28 4.41
CA PRO A 39 -25.13 7.96 3.75
C PRO A 39 -26.51 7.56 3.18
N CYS A 40 -27.59 7.83 3.93
CA CYS A 40 -28.96 7.52 3.49
C CYS A 40 -29.45 8.42 2.35
N GLN A 41 -28.92 9.64 2.22
CA GLN A 41 -29.22 10.55 1.12
C GLN A 41 -28.42 10.19 -0.13
N LYS A 42 -27.19 9.69 0.02
CA LYS A 42 -26.39 9.13 -1.10
C LYS A 42 -27.06 7.89 -1.72
N ILE A 43 -27.55 6.97 -0.88
CA ILE A 43 -28.32 5.80 -1.35
C ILE A 43 -29.63 6.24 -2.02
N ALA A 44 -30.35 7.18 -1.43
CA ALA A 44 -31.58 7.71 -2.01
C ALA A 44 -31.33 8.39 -3.37
N ALA A 45 -30.21 9.11 -3.52
CA ALA A 45 -29.81 9.74 -4.79
C ALA A 45 -29.52 8.69 -5.87
N SER A 46 -28.76 7.64 -5.54
CA SER A 46 -28.46 6.54 -6.46
C SER A 46 -29.74 5.83 -6.94
N ASN A 47 -30.63 5.45 -6.01
CA ASN A 47 -31.91 4.84 -6.34
C ASN A 47 -32.80 5.75 -7.20
N SER A 48 -32.79 7.06 -6.92
CA SER A 48 -33.54 8.06 -7.69
C SER A 48 -33.01 8.20 -9.11
N ALA A 49 -31.69 8.19 -9.31
CA ALA A 49 -31.07 8.29 -10.63
C ALA A 49 -31.42 7.07 -11.50
N VAL A 50 -31.33 5.86 -10.94
CA VAL A 50 -31.71 4.62 -11.63
C VAL A 50 -33.19 4.63 -12.01
N PHE A 51 -34.06 5.09 -11.10
CA PHE A 51 -35.49 5.21 -11.35
C PHE A 51 -35.82 6.21 -12.46
N LEU A 52 -35.19 7.39 -12.46
CA LEU A 52 -35.39 8.41 -13.50
C LEU A 52 -34.86 7.96 -14.85
N ALA A 53 -33.70 7.28 -14.90
CA ALA A 53 -33.17 6.69 -16.13
C ALA A 53 -34.09 5.61 -16.71
N TRP A 54 -34.71 4.79 -15.85
CA TRP A 54 -35.71 3.84 -16.28
C TRP A 54 -36.97 4.54 -16.82
N LEU A 55 -37.47 5.56 -16.14
CA LEU A 55 -38.63 6.36 -16.60
C LEU A 55 -38.36 7.00 -17.96
N THR A 56 -37.22 7.67 -18.13
CA THR A 56 -36.86 8.31 -19.40
C THR A 56 -36.73 7.27 -20.52
N SER A 57 -36.21 6.08 -20.24
CA SER A 57 -36.13 4.98 -21.20
C SER A 57 -37.50 4.47 -21.63
N VAL A 58 -38.45 4.32 -20.70
CA VAL A 58 -39.83 3.90 -21.00
C VAL A 58 -40.57 4.95 -21.81
N PHE A 59 -40.47 6.24 -21.45
CA PHE A 59 -41.13 7.32 -22.18
C PHE A 59 -40.52 7.53 -23.57
N SER A 60 -39.19 7.49 -23.68
CA SER A 60 -38.48 7.61 -24.97
C SER A 60 -38.82 6.43 -25.88
N GLY A 61 -38.85 5.21 -25.33
CA GLY A 61 -39.28 4.00 -26.04
C GLY A 61 -40.73 4.07 -26.51
N HIS A 62 -41.65 4.57 -25.67
CA HIS A 62 -43.06 4.73 -26.04
C HIS A 62 -43.27 5.81 -27.11
N TRP A 63 -42.56 6.94 -27.01
CA TRP A 63 -42.62 8.02 -27.99
C TRP A 63 -42.08 7.57 -29.34
N LEU A 64 -40.94 6.87 -29.35
CA LEU A 64 -40.35 6.31 -30.56
C LEU A 64 -41.28 5.26 -31.19
N TYR A 65 -41.87 4.37 -30.37
CA TYR A 65 -42.85 3.35 -30.79
C TYR A 65 -44.08 3.95 -31.48
N LYS A 66 -44.62 5.06 -30.95
CA LYS A 66 -45.74 5.77 -31.60
C LYS A 66 -45.35 6.38 -32.94
N LYS A 67 -44.09 6.79 -33.10
CA LYS A 67 -43.58 7.45 -34.31
C LYS A 67 -43.20 6.45 -35.43
N THR A 68 -42.85 5.20 -35.10
CA THR A 68 -42.42 4.15 -36.07
C THR A 68 -43.49 3.09 -36.38
N LYS A 69 -44.78 3.47 -36.41
CA LYS A 69 -45.90 2.56 -36.69
C LYS A 69 -45.89 1.91 -38.11
N GLN A 70 -44.94 2.23 -38.98
CA GLN A 70 -44.88 1.75 -40.38
C GLN A 70 -43.72 0.79 -40.73
N HIS A 71 -42.71 0.60 -39.87
CA HIS A 71 -41.61 -0.35 -40.12
C HIS A 71 -41.31 -1.16 -38.86
N LEU A 72 -41.91 -2.36 -38.73
CA LEU A 72 -42.10 -3.00 -37.42
C LEU A 72 -41.01 -4.02 -36.98
N THR A 73 -40.13 -4.50 -37.86
CA THR A 73 -39.20 -5.62 -37.51
C THR A 73 -37.74 -5.18 -37.37
N LEU A 74 -37.18 -4.48 -38.37
CA LEU A 74 -35.77 -4.04 -38.34
C LEU A 74 -35.50 -2.96 -37.28
N THR A 75 -36.42 -2.01 -37.12
CA THR A 75 -36.29 -0.89 -36.18
C THR A 75 -36.41 -1.33 -34.72
N ARG A 76 -37.17 -2.40 -34.43
CA ARG A 76 -37.28 -2.97 -33.07
C ARG A 76 -36.05 -3.78 -32.68
N VAL A 77 -35.49 -4.55 -33.61
CA VAL A 77 -34.24 -5.29 -33.41
C VAL A 77 -33.06 -4.32 -33.27
N GLY A 78 -33.01 -3.26 -34.09
CA GLY A 78 -32.01 -2.22 -33.98
C GLY A 78 -32.05 -1.45 -32.65
N LEU A 79 -33.24 -1.13 -32.13
CA LEU A 79 -33.36 -0.46 -30.83
C LEU A 79 -32.98 -1.37 -29.66
N ALA A 80 -33.41 -2.64 -29.71
CA ALA A 80 -33.05 -3.61 -28.68
C ALA A 80 -31.53 -3.85 -28.67
N ALA A 81 -30.90 -3.95 -29.84
CA ALA A 81 -29.45 -4.05 -29.98
C ALA A 81 -28.74 -2.79 -29.45
N ALA A 82 -29.25 -1.59 -29.73
CA ALA A 82 -28.68 -0.34 -29.22
C ALA A 82 -28.78 -0.22 -27.68
N ILE A 83 -29.92 -0.62 -27.09
CA ILE A 83 -30.08 -0.64 -25.62
C ILE A 83 -29.16 -1.68 -24.99
N VAL A 84 -29.07 -2.87 -25.58
CA VAL A 84 -28.15 -3.92 -25.11
C VAL A 84 -26.71 -3.42 -25.21
N LEU A 85 -26.30 -2.79 -26.30
CA LEU A 85 -24.97 -2.20 -26.46
C LEU A 85 -24.70 -1.05 -25.47
N LEU A 86 -25.69 -0.19 -25.18
CA LEU A 86 -25.58 0.86 -24.16
C LEU A 86 -25.50 0.30 -22.75
N VAL A 87 -26.22 -0.79 -22.44
CA VAL A 87 -26.13 -1.48 -21.15
C VAL A 87 -24.78 -2.18 -21.02
N PHE A 88 -24.30 -2.88 -22.05
CA PHE A 88 -22.97 -3.49 -22.05
C PHE A 88 -21.85 -2.45 -21.99
N SER A 89 -21.99 -1.32 -22.69
CA SER A 89 -21.09 -0.17 -22.58
C SER A 89 -21.15 0.43 -21.18
N GLY A 90 -22.34 0.65 -20.62
CA GLY A 90 -22.52 1.15 -19.26
C GLY A 90 -21.96 0.21 -18.18
N ILE A 91 -22.06 -1.11 -18.36
CA ILE A 91 -21.46 -2.11 -17.47
C ILE A 91 -19.93 -2.12 -17.61
N LYS A 92 -19.39 -2.04 -18.84
CA LYS A 92 -17.95 -1.89 -19.06
C LYS A 92 -17.43 -0.59 -18.43
N THR A 93 -18.10 0.53 -18.68
CA THR A 93 -17.76 1.83 -18.11
C THR A 93 -17.88 1.78 -16.60
N TYR A 94 -18.92 1.18 -16.01
CA TYR A 94 -19.06 1.00 -14.57
C TYR A 94 -17.93 0.16 -13.97
N LYS A 95 -17.50 -0.92 -14.65
CA LYS A 95 -16.33 -1.71 -14.22
C LYS A 95 -15.02 -0.91 -14.31
N VAL A 96 -14.80 -0.15 -15.39
CA VAL A 96 -13.61 0.69 -15.60
C VAL A 96 -13.57 1.90 -14.66
N VAL A 97 -14.73 2.49 -14.38
CA VAL A 97 -14.94 3.53 -13.38
C VAL A 97 -14.66 2.91 -12.01
N LYS A 98 -15.36 1.86 -11.60
CA LYS A 98 -15.13 1.23 -10.29
C LYS A 98 -13.66 0.83 -10.10
N SER A 99 -12.98 0.31 -11.13
CA SER A 99 -11.54 0.04 -11.04
C SER A 99 -10.72 1.33 -10.93
N LYS A 100 -10.89 2.34 -11.80
CA LYS A 100 -10.16 3.62 -11.71
C LYS A 100 -10.43 4.39 -10.40
N TYR A 101 -11.65 4.38 -9.87
CA TYR A 101 -12.01 5.03 -8.61
C TYR A 101 -11.56 4.23 -7.39
N PHE A 102 -11.41 2.90 -7.50
CA PHE A 102 -10.72 2.11 -6.47
C PHE A 102 -9.22 2.43 -6.41
N TRP A 103 -8.64 2.89 -7.54
CA TRP A 103 -7.22 3.25 -7.65
C TRP A 103 -6.93 4.77 -7.52
N GLN A 104 -7.93 5.66 -7.60
CA GLN A 104 -7.81 7.07 -7.23
C GLN A 104 -7.98 7.20 -5.72
N HIS A 105 -6.87 7.09 -5.00
CA HIS A 105 -6.86 7.13 -3.55
C HIS A 105 -7.05 8.56 -3.04
N GLU A 106 -8.25 8.87 -2.56
CA GLU A 106 -8.46 10.01 -1.68
C GLU A 106 -8.07 9.66 -0.25
N VAL A 107 -7.01 10.32 0.20
CA VAL A 107 -6.72 10.83 1.55
C VAL A 107 -7.43 10.11 2.70
N ILE A 108 -6.80 9.06 3.24
CA ILE A 108 -7.17 8.51 4.55
C ILE A 108 -6.04 8.86 5.52
N GLY A 109 -6.35 9.66 6.54
CA GLY A 109 -5.41 10.08 7.58
C GLY A 109 -5.57 9.25 8.84
N GLN A 110 -4.48 8.64 9.30
CA GLN A 110 -4.14 8.56 10.72
C GLN A 110 -2.98 9.53 10.99
N SER A 111 -2.59 9.70 12.26
CA SER A 111 -1.62 10.68 12.78
C SER A 111 -0.43 11.00 11.86
N SER A 112 0.11 12.21 12.00
CA SER A 112 1.34 12.66 11.34
C SER A 112 2.46 11.60 11.45
N SER A 113 2.66 10.86 10.37
CA SER A 113 3.73 9.87 10.27
C SER A 113 5.00 10.58 9.84
N ARG A 114 6.12 10.32 10.52
CA ARG A 114 7.42 10.89 10.15
C ARG A 114 8.27 9.86 9.42
N VAL A 115 8.85 10.28 8.31
CA VAL A 115 9.89 9.53 7.59
C VAL A 115 11.12 10.39 7.48
N VAL A 116 12.25 9.88 7.95
CA VAL A 116 13.54 10.55 7.78
C VAL A 116 14.34 9.82 6.72
N ALA A 117 14.93 10.55 5.79
CA ALA A 117 15.90 10.01 4.85
C ALA A 117 17.24 10.74 5.04
N VAL A 118 18.31 9.98 5.26
CA VAL A 118 19.64 10.51 5.51
C VAL A 118 20.57 10.06 4.41
N HIS A 119 21.07 11.01 3.63
CA HIS A 119 21.96 10.79 2.50
C HIS A 119 23.40 11.21 2.86
N ASP A 120 24.38 10.38 2.54
CA ASP A 120 25.79 10.76 2.65
C ASP A 120 26.60 10.09 1.54
N ASN A 121 27.10 10.88 0.60
CA ASN A 121 27.89 10.39 -0.55
C ASN A 121 29.28 9.85 -0.21
N ARG A 122 29.65 9.86 1.07
CA ARG A 122 30.89 9.25 1.58
C ARG A 122 30.66 7.87 2.18
N SER A 123 29.39 7.47 2.32
CA SER A 123 28.94 6.20 2.91
C SER A 123 29.37 4.98 2.10
N VAL A 124 29.55 5.13 0.79
CA VAL A 124 29.97 4.06 -0.13
C VAL A 124 31.20 4.51 -0.90
N GLY A 125 32.25 3.68 -0.88
CA GLY A 125 33.47 3.86 -1.64
C GLY A 125 33.44 3.13 -2.99
N SER A 126 34.60 3.06 -3.64
CA SER A 126 34.76 2.40 -4.95
C SER A 126 35.56 1.10 -4.85
N GLY A 127 35.20 0.10 -5.66
CA GLY A 127 36.00 -1.12 -5.90
C GLY A 127 35.70 -2.29 -4.95
N GLY A 128 36.06 -3.50 -5.36
CA GLY A 128 35.75 -4.72 -4.60
C GLY A 128 34.26 -5.10 -4.64
N VAL A 129 33.87 -6.05 -3.81
CA VAL A 129 32.48 -6.50 -3.64
C VAL A 129 31.69 -5.48 -2.81
N TYR A 130 30.40 -5.28 -3.10
CA TYR A 130 29.60 -4.14 -2.60
C TYR A 130 29.65 -3.98 -1.07
N TYR A 131 29.59 -5.08 -0.31
CA TYR A 131 29.61 -5.03 1.16
C TYR A 131 30.96 -4.60 1.77
N THR A 132 32.05 -4.58 0.98
CA THR A 132 33.36 -4.04 1.40
C THR A 132 33.55 -2.56 1.08
N GLN A 133 32.65 -1.98 0.28
CA GLN A 133 32.73 -0.57 -0.12
C GLN A 133 32.14 0.37 0.93
N VAL A 134 31.32 -0.14 1.85
CA VAL A 134 30.60 0.69 2.80
C VAL A 134 31.52 1.16 3.94
N ASN A 135 31.54 2.47 4.16
CA ASN A 135 32.32 3.10 5.22
C ASN A 135 31.51 3.19 6.52
N GLN A 136 31.89 2.38 7.51
CA GLN A 136 31.21 2.30 8.81
C GLN A 136 31.04 3.65 9.49
N GLY A 137 32.06 4.52 9.52
CA GLY A 137 32.00 5.77 10.28
C GLY A 137 31.01 6.80 9.70
N TYR A 138 30.86 6.85 8.38
CA TYR A 138 29.83 7.68 7.76
C TYR A 138 28.44 7.10 7.99
N VAL A 139 28.28 5.77 7.87
CA VAL A 139 27.02 5.10 8.20
C VAL A 139 26.64 5.28 9.67
N ASP A 140 27.61 5.32 10.59
CA ASP A 140 27.37 5.61 12.00
C ASP A 140 26.73 6.98 12.21
N SER A 141 27.25 7.97 11.49
CA SER A 141 26.70 9.33 11.50
C SER A 141 25.30 9.37 10.87
N MET A 142 25.08 8.64 9.78
CA MET A 142 23.76 8.56 9.13
C MET A 142 22.70 7.94 10.06
N VAL A 143 23.03 6.85 10.76
CA VAL A 143 22.12 6.21 11.72
C VAL A 143 21.84 7.11 12.91
N ALA A 144 22.87 7.76 13.49
CA ALA A 144 22.67 8.72 14.57
C ALA A 144 21.75 9.88 14.14
N ASN A 145 22.01 10.50 12.99
CA ASN A 145 21.20 11.60 12.46
C ASN A 145 19.76 11.15 12.17
N GLY A 146 19.57 9.96 11.62
CA GLY A 146 18.26 9.38 11.33
C GLY A 146 17.42 9.19 12.59
N ILE A 147 18.01 8.61 13.64
CA ILE A 147 17.34 8.38 14.93
C ILE A 147 17.03 9.71 15.64
N LEU A 148 17.97 10.65 15.66
CA LEU A 148 17.77 11.99 16.24
C LEU A 148 16.61 12.73 15.58
N ALA A 149 16.61 12.79 14.24
CA ALA A 149 15.57 13.46 13.48
C ALA A 149 14.21 12.74 13.56
N LEU A 150 14.20 11.41 13.58
CA LEU A 150 12.96 10.64 13.70
C LEU A 150 12.29 10.90 15.05
N ALA A 151 13.08 10.90 16.13
CA ALA A 151 12.58 11.18 17.47
C ALA A 151 12.29 12.68 17.69
N GLY A 152 12.96 13.57 16.95
CA GLY A 152 12.92 15.00 17.24
C GLY A 152 13.67 15.34 18.54
N GLU A 153 14.83 14.70 18.77
CA GLU A 153 15.66 14.84 19.97
C GLU A 153 17.10 15.23 19.62
N SER A 154 17.83 15.82 20.57
CA SER A 154 19.20 16.32 20.38
C SER A 154 20.31 15.39 20.86
N THR A 155 19.96 14.26 21.47
CA THR A 155 20.92 13.25 21.95
C THR A 155 20.46 11.86 21.53
N VAL A 156 21.40 10.96 21.20
CA VAL A 156 21.07 9.63 20.68
C VAL A 156 20.32 8.80 21.74
N GLY A 157 20.78 8.80 23.00
CA GLY A 157 20.03 8.15 24.09
C GLY A 157 18.65 8.73 24.35
N GLY A 158 18.50 10.07 24.31
CA GLY A 158 17.18 10.70 24.43
C GLY A 158 16.23 10.33 23.27
N ALA A 159 16.78 10.24 22.05
CA ALA A 159 16.04 9.81 20.87
C ALA A 159 15.52 8.38 21.01
N TRP A 160 16.38 7.42 21.37
CA TRP A 160 15.97 6.04 21.59
C TRP A 160 14.95 5.88 22.73
N ASP A 161 15.17 6.54 23.87
CA ASP A 161 14.21 6.52 24.99
C ASP A 161 12.84 7.05 24.55
N ARG A 162 12.80 8.13 23.77
CA ARG A 162 11.55 8.66 23.21
C ARG A 162 10.88 7.66 22.26
N LEU A 163 11.62 7.01 21.37
CA LEU A 163 11.06 5.99 20.47
C LEU A 163 10.45 4.82 21.25
N PHE A 164 11.13 4.32 22.29
CA PHE A 164 10.59 3.27 23.17
C PHE A 164 9.34 3.72 23.90
N ARG A 165 9.33 4.93 24.47
CA ARG A 165 8.16 5.50 25.15
C ARG A 165 6.98 5.66 24.19
N ASN A 166 7.22 6.11 22.96
CA ASN A 166 6.17 6.22 21.94
C ASN A 166 5.53 4.85 21.66
N HIS A 167 6.35 3.80 21.56
CA HIS A 167 5.86 2.44 21.30
C HIS A 167 5.14 1.82 22.50
N ASN A 168 5.63 2.05 23.72
CA ASN A 168 5.12 1.41 24.94
C ASN A 168 4.02 2.20 25.67
N GLY A 169 3.60 3.37 25.16
CA GLY A 169 2.66 4.22 25.87
C GLY A 169 3.27 4.91 27.09
N ALA A 170 4.36 5.66 26.87
CA ALA A 170 5.14 6.47 27.82
C ALA A 170 6.18 5.74 28.68
N VAL A 171 6.32 4.41 28.58
CA VAL A 171 7.33 3.64 29.32
C VAL A 171 8.58 3.40 28.46
N GLY A 172 9.77 3.75 28.96
CA GLY A 172 11.03 3.46 28.25
C GLY A 172 11.33 1.95 28.18
N TYR A 173 12.41 1.59 27.50
CA TYR A 173 12.88 0.20 27.45
C TYR A 173 13.06 -0.40 28.87
N GLN A 174 12.67 -1.65 29.05
CA GLN A 174 12.89 -2.40 30.28
C GLN A 174 13.91 -3.53 30.04
N SER A 175 14.84 -3.69 30.98
CA SER A 175 15.88 -4.72 30.92
C SER A 175 15.28 -6.12 30.69
N GLY A 176 15.82 -6.84 29.72
CA GLY A 176 15.37 -8.19 29.35
C GLY A 176 14.26 -8.23 28.30
N GLU A 177 13.74 -7.07 27.87
CA GLU A 177 12.87 -7.01 26.69
C GLU A 177 13.68 -7.28 25.43
N LYS A 178 13.12 -8.12 24.54
CA LYS A 178 13.84 -8.65 23.38
C LYS A 178 13.53 -7.88 22.10
N ILE A 179 14.56 -7.73 21.28
CA ILE A 179 14.52 -7.02 19.99
C ILE A 179 14.82 -8.02 18.87
N ALA A 180 13.96 -8.06 17.85
CA ALA A 180 14.22 -8.81 16.62
C ALA A 180 14.52 -7.85 15.47
N ILE A 181 15.55 -8.14 14.69
CA ILE A 181 16.00 -7.36 13.54
C ILE A 181 15.83 -8.23 12.29
N LYS A 182 14.84 -7.90 11.45
CA LYS A 182 14.56 -8.62 10.20
C LYS A 182 15.46 -8.11 9.08
N VAL A 183 16.41 -8.92 8.65
CA VAL A 183 17.34 -8.62 7.55
C VAL A 183 16.95 -9.33 6.26
N ASN A 184 17.36 -8.82 5.09
CA ASN A 184 17.00 -9.42 3.80
C ASN A 184 18.17 -10.19 3.18
N PHE A 185 18.07 -11.53 3.12
CA PHE A 185 19.01 -12.41 2.42
C PHE A 185 18.38 -13.16 1.25
N ASN A 186 17.44 -12.53 0.54
CA ASN A 186 16.71 -13.19 -0.53
C ASN A 186 17.61 -13.78 -1.64
N ASN A 187 18.80 -13.21 -1.85
CA ASN A 187 19.78 -13.70 -2.82
C ASN A 187 20.86 -14.60 -2.20
N ALA A 188 20.76 -15.07 -0.96
CA ALA A 188 21.83 -15.85 -0.31
C ALA A 188 22.27 -17.10 -1.10
N TRP A 189 21.35 -17.73 -1.84
CA TRP A 189 21.66 -18.89 -2.68
C TRP A 189 22.46 -18.58 -3.96
N GLN A 190 22.62 -17.29 -4.29
CA GLN A 190 23.42 -16.82 -5.43
C GLN A 190 24.86 -16.48 -5.01
N GLY A 191 25.23 -16.68 -3.73
CA GLY A 191 26.55 -16.41 -3.18
C GLY A 191 26.72 -15.00 -2.61
N ASP A 192 27.89 -14.75 -2.03
CA ASP A 192 28.21 -13.54 -1.26
C ASP A 192 28.22 -12.26 -2.10
N ASP A 193 28.52 -12.38 -3.40
CA ASP A 193 28.60 -11.24 -4.32
C ASP A 193 27.24 -10.67 -4.72
N SER A 194 26.15 -11.34 -4.32
CA SER A 194 24.79 -10.90 -4.62
C SER A 194 24.27 -9.91 -3.58
N PHE A 195 23.52 -8.91 -4.06
CA PHE A 195 22.93 -7.87 -3.22
C PHE A 195 22.01 -8.45 -2.13
N ASN A 196 22.45 -8.37 -0.88
CA ASN A 196 21.80 -8.81 0.36
C ASN A 196 22.03 -7.72 1.44
N ALA A 197 21.55 -7.96 2.67
CA ALA A 197 21.70 -7.03 3.79
C ALA A 197 23.15 -6.66 4.09
N LEU A 198 23.38 -5.39 4.44
CA LEU A 198 24.67 -4.86 4.84
C LEU A 198 24.79 -4.79 6.37
N PRO A 199 25.93 -5.18 6.96
CA PRO A 199 26.08 -5.16 8.41
C PRO A 199 26.20 -3.74 9.00
N GLN A 200 26.64 -2.74 8.22
CA GLN A 200 27.13 -1.47 8.77
C GLN A 200 26.05 -0.65 9.48
N ALA A 201 24.87 -0.49 8.88
CA ALA A 201 23.77 0.25 9.51
C ALA A 201 23.21 -0.50 10.74
N ILE A 202 23.22 -1.83 10.68
CA ILE A 202 22.76 -2.70 11.76
C ILE A 202 23.74 -2.67 12.94
N ASN A 203 25.05 -2.70 12.67
CA ASN A 203 26.09 -2.51 13.68
C ASN A 203 25.93 -1.20 14.42
N SER A 204 25.77 -0.11 13.67
CA SER A 204 25.60 1.21 14.26
C SER A 204 24.38 1.25 15.18
N MET A 205 23.24 0.74 14.69
CA MET A 205 22.01 0.67 15.45
C MET A 205 22.15 -0.18 16.71
N ILE A 206 22.76 -1.37 16.62
CA ILE A 206 22.99 -2.24 17.79
C ILE A 206 23.92 -1.55 18.78
N ASN A 207 25.01 -0.93 18.31
CA ASN A 207 25.94 -0.20 19.17
C ASN A 207 25.22 0.89 19.95
N GLN A 208 24.34 1.68 19.32
CA GLN A 208 23.54 2.70 20.00
C GLN A 208 22.54 2.08 21.01
N LEU A 209 21.84 1.01 20.65
CA LEU A 209 20.92 0.32 21.57
C LEU A 209 21.65 -0.20 22.81
N VAL A 210 22.86 -0.72 22.65
CA VAL A 210 23.68 -1.23 23.75
C VAL A 210 24.27 -0.09 24.58
N SER A 211 24.89 0.91 23.95
CA SER A 211 25.63 1.97 24.65
C SER A 211 24.72 3.01 25.29
N GLU A 212 23.60 3.35 24.65
CA GLU A 212 22.74 4.46 25.09
C GLU A 212 21.56 3.98 25.95
N ILE A 213 21.02 2.80 25.66
CA ILE A 213 19.82 2.25 26.33
C ILE A 213 20.17 1.08 27.26
N GLY A 214 21.36 0.49 27.13
CA GLY A 214 21.75 -0.65 27.95
C GLY A 214 21.05 -1.95 27.57
N VAL A 215 20.60 -2.08 26.31
CA VAL A 215 20.07 -3.34 25.80
C VAL A 215 21.20 -4.38 25.88
N ASN A 216 20.93 -5.51 26.50
CA ASN A 216 21.87 -6.62 26.52
C ASN A 216 21.98 -7.20 25.10
N PRO A 217 23.20 -7.30 24.49
CA PRO A 217 23.37 -7.90 23.17
C PRO A 217 22.72 -9.29 23.03
N GLY A 218 22.73 -10.09 24.12
CA GLY A 218 22.09 -11.41 24.16
C GLY A 218 20.56 -11.41 24.05
N ASP A 219 19.90 -10.25 24.17
CA ASP A 219 18.45 -10.07 23.97
C ASP A 219 18.11 -9.54 22.56
N ILE A 220 19.12 -9.41 21.69
CA ILE A 220 18.97 -9.00 20.28
C ILE A 220 19.07 -10.22 19.37
N TYR A 221 18.12 -10.32 18.42
CA TYR A 221 17.99 -11.43 17.48
C TYR A 221 17.97 -10.90 16.05
N ILE A 222 19.05 -11.09 15.30
CA ILE A 222 19.08 -10.84 13.85
C ILE A 222 18.50 -12.07 13.17
N TYR A 223 17.49 -11.90 12.31
CA TYR A 223 16.81 -13.05 11.72
C TYR A 223 16.44 -12.91 10.24
N GLU A 224 16.46 -14.06 9.55
CA GLU A 224 15.98 -14.30 8.20
C GLU A 224 15.74 -15.81 8.06
N VAL A 225 14.52 -16.28 8.26
CA VAL A 225 14.26 -17.72 8.41
C VAL A 225 13.92 -18.42 7.10
N SER A 226 13.81 -17.67 6.01
CA SER A 226 13.57 -18.23 4.68
C SER A 226 14.87 -18.63 3.98
N ARG A 227 16.02 -18.12 4.42
CA ARG A 227 17.35 -18.27 3.79
C ARG A 227 18.45 -18.32 4.86
N PRO A 228 19.67 -18.79 4.54
CA PRO A 228 20.79 -18.67 5.47
C PRO A 228 21.30 -17.23 5.52
N ILE A 229 21.70 -16.77 6.71
CA ILE A 229 22.45 -15.51 6.87
C ILE A 229 23.91 -15.81 6.56
N LEU A 230 24.48 -15.11 5.58
CA LEU A 230 25.80 -15.41 5.03
C LEU A 230 26.94 -15.02 5.97
N GLN A 231 28.08 -15.72 5.86
CA GLN A 231 29.20 -15.58 6.79
C GLN A 231 29.83 -14.18 6.77
N TYR A 232 29.93 -13.54 5.60
CA TYR A 232 30.48 -12.18 5.50
C TYR A 232 29.74 -11.19 6.40
N PHE A 233 28.44 -11.38 6.59
CA PHE A 233 27.60 -10.54 7.42
C PHE A 233 27.82 -10.88 8.90
N ARG A 234 27.79 -12.18 9.25
CA ARG A 234 28.01 -12.66 10.62
C ARG A 234 29.35 -12.19 11.18
N ASP A 235 30.42 -12.32 10.40
CA ASP A 235 31.78 -11.94 10.80
C ASP A 235 31.95 -10.43 11.04
N ARG A 236 31.02 -9.62 10.53
CA ARG A 236 31.06 -8.16 10.64
C ARG A 236 30.12 -7.62 11.70
N ILE A 237 29.31 -8.46 12.36
CA ILE A 237 28.54 -8.00 13.51
C ILE A 237 29.42 -8.11 14.77
N ASP A 238 29.80 -6.96 15.33
CA ASP A 238 30.81 -6.89 16.40
C ASP A 238 30.27 -7.27 17.79
N GLN A 239 28.96 -7.45 17.90
CA GLN A 239 28.26 -7.66 19.16
C GLN A 239 27.84 -9.12 19.32
N GLY A 240 27.82 -9.61 20.56
CA GLY A 240 27.40 -10.98 20.92
C GLY A 240 25.89 -11.22 20.80
N VAL A 241 25.32 -10.93 19.63
CA VAL A 241 23.88 -11.08 19.32
C VAL A 241 23.55 -12.49 18.86
N ASN A 242 22.25 -12.80 18.84
CA ASN A 242 21.76 -14.07 18.34
C ASN A 242 21.45 -13.97 16.84
N PHE A 243 21.83 -14.99 16.08
CA PHE A 243 21.44 -15.13 14.68
C PHE A 243 20.47 -16.27 14.50
N VAL A 244 19.34 -16.01 13.85
CA VAL A 244 18.32 -17.03 13.59
C VAL A 244 17.95 -17.08 12.12
N ASP A 245 18.21 -18.21 11.47
CA ASP A 245 18.03 -18.35 10.03
C ASP A 245 17.47 -19.72 9.62
N SER A 246 17.44 -20.01 8.32
CA SER A 246 16.90 -21.27 7.81
C SER A 246 17.55 -22.53 8.40
N ASP A 247 18.81 -22.43 8.84
CA ASP A 247 19.60 -23.59 9.26
C ASP A 247 19.32 -23.94 10.72
N ASN A 248 18.96 -22.96 11.54
CA ASN A 248 18.82 -23.13 12.98
C ASN A 248 17.43 -22.78 13.55
N VAL A 249 16.50 -22.22 12.75
CA VAL A 249 15.16 -21.79 13.21
C VAL A 249 14.39 -22.89 13.94
N ASN A 250 14.49 -24.14 13.45
CA ASN A 250 13.85 -25.31 14.07
C ASN A 250 14.35 -25.53 15.51
N ALA A 251 15.66 -25.46 15.71
CA ALA A 251 16.30 -25.67 17.01
C ALA A 251 16.04 -24.50 17.97
N PHE A 252 15.97 -23.28 17.44
CA PHE A 252 15.81 -22.07 18.25
C PHE A 252 14.38 -21.83 18.73
N CYS A 253 13.36 -22.10 17.90
CA CYS A 253 11.99 -21.69 18.19
C CYS A 253 11.02 -22.82 18.49
N GLY A 254 11.21 -24.00 17.88
CA GLY A 254 10.10 -24.94 17.68
C GLY A 254 8.94 -24.30 16.90
N TRP A 255 8.10 -25.11 16.26
CA TRP A 255 6.96 -24.57 15.51
C TRP A 255 5.75 -24.36 16.42
N ASP A 256 5.15 -23.18 16.37
CA ASP A 256 3.78 -22.97 16.82
C ASP A 256 2.80 -23.45 15.73
N SER A 257 1.59 -23.80 16.14
CA SER A 257 0.42 -23.96 15.26
C SER A 257 -0.21 -22.61 14.87
N ASN A 258 0.45 -21.49 15.19
CA ASN A 258 0.03 -20.17 14.73
C ASN A 258 0.47 -19.98 13.29
N TYR A 259 -0.52 -19.80 12.44
CA TYR A 259 -0.34 -19.68 11.02
C TYR A 259 -1.09 -18.46 10.50
N VAL A 260 -0.55 -17.78 9.48
CA VAL A 260 -1.37 -16.88 8.67
C VAL A 260 -2.21 -17.75 7.74
N TYR A 261 -3.51 -17.56 7.83
CA TYR A 261 -4.44 -18.02 6.81
C TYR A 261 -4.51 -16.94 5.75
N PHE A 262 -3.99 -17.21 4.55
CA PHE A 262 -4.20 -16.29 3.45
C PHE A 262 -5.62 -16.48 2.93
N GLU A 263 -6.52 -15.55 3.26
CA GLU A 263 -7.93 -15.66 2.85
C GLU A 263 -8.03 -15.65 1.33
N SER A 264 -8.51 -16.76 0.75
CA SER A 264 -8.73 -16.88 -0.68
C SER A 264 -10.22 -16.84 -1.02
N ASP A 265 -10.54 -16.39 -2.24
CA ASP A 265 -11.90 -16.43 -2.76
C ASP A 265 -12.35 -17.89 -2.96
N SER A 266 -13.41 -18.27 -2.23
CA SER A 266 -14.05 -19.59 -2.31
C SER A 266 -14.58 -19.93 -3.71
N ASN A 267 -14.76 -18.94 -4.59
CA ASN A 267 -15.22 -19.17 -5.96
C ASN A 267 -14.11 -19.62 -6.93
N HIS A 268 -12.85 -19.59 -6.51
CA HIS A 268 -11.73 -20.06 -7.30
C HIS A 268 -11.17 -21.37 -6.74
N SER A 269 -11.60 -22.49 -7.32
CA SER A 269 -11.21 -23.85 -6.92
C SER A 269 -9.70 -24.12 -6.92
N ASN A 270 -8.92 -23.32 -7.66
CA ASN A 270 -7.45 -23.40 -7.68
C ASN A 270 -6.77 -22.64 -6.51
N CYS A 271 -7.55 -21.98 -5.65
CA CYS A 271 -7.07 -21.11 -4.56
C CYS A 271 -7.36 -21.70 -3.16
N ALA A 272 -8.03 -22.86 -3.04
CA ALA A 272 -8.54 -23.37 -1.77
C ALA A 272 -7.55 -24.23 -0.94
N ASP A 273 -6.57 -24.88 -1.58
CA ASP A 273 -5.78 -25.96 -0.94
C ASP A 273 -4.31 -25.61 -0.62
N ALA A 274 -3.70 -24.62 -1.30
CA ALA A 274 -2.26 -24.33 -1.11
C ALA A 274 -1.95 -23.23 -0.06
N TYR A 275 -2.95 -22.65 0.60
CA TYR A 275 -2.85 -21.34 1.27
C TYR A 275 -3.30 -21.35 2.73
N ARG A 276 -3.63 -22.52 3.26
CA ARG A 276 -3.98 -22.70 4.67
C ARG A 276 -2.70 -22.96 5.45
N ASN A 277 -2.54 -22.24 6.54
CA ASN A 277 -1.53 -22.50 7.55
C ASN A 277 -0.07 -22.15 7.17
N VAL A 278 0.22 -20.88 6.87
CA VAL A 278 1.62 -20.42 6.66
C VAL A 278 2.27 -19.99 7.99
N PRO A 279 3.29 -20.72 8.49
CA PRO A 279 3.93 -20.39 9.75
C PRO A 279 4.82 -19.16 9.59
N TYR A 280 5.10 -18.45 10.68
CA TYR A 280 6.09 -17.38 10.67
C TYR A 280 6.85 -17.31 12.01
N PHE A 281 8.06 -16.77 11.95
CA PHE A 281 9.05 -16.81 13.04
C PHE A 281 8.57 -16.15 14.33
N ILE A 282 7.83 -15.04 14.24
CA ILE A 282 7.55 -14.14 15.38
C ILE A 282 6.52 -14.71 16.39
N THR A 283 6.06 -15.95 16.18
CA THR A 283 5.07 -16.64 17.04
C THR A 283 5.54 -17.97 17.65
N GLY A 284 6.82 -18.37 17.52
CA GLY A 284 7.31 -19.67 17.99
C GLY A 284 7.12 -19.98 19.48
N ARG A 285 6.75 -21.24 19.78
CA ARG A 285 6.37 -21.81 21.10
C ARG A 285 7.45 -21.80 22.17
N ASN A 286 8.72 -21.77 21.79
CA ASN A 286 9.81 -21.87 22.76
C ASN A 286 10.13 -20.50 23.37
N SER A 287 10.21 -20.45 24.70
CA SER A 287 10.61 -19.29 25.51
C SER A 287 11.97 -18.68 25.11
N SER A 288 12.77 -19.43 24.34
CA SER A 288 14.08 -19.05 23.82
C SER A 288 14.07 -18.04 22.67
N CYS A 289 13.00 -17.86 21.88
CA CYS A 289 13.10 -16.98 20.69
C CYS A 289 11.93 -16.05 20.36
N ALA A 290 10.66 -16.46 20.38
CA ALA A 290 9.65 -15.69 19.62
C ALA A 290 8.45 -15.14 20.43
N HIS A 291 8.00 -15.84 21.48
CA HIS A 291 6.91 -15.31 22.32
C HIS A 291 7.28 -14.01 23.07
N ASN A 292 8.56 -13.80 23.37
CA ASN A 292 9.02 -12.64 24.16
C ASN A 292 9.64 -11.52 23.32
N ILE A 293 9.65 -11.62 21.98
CA ILE A 293 10.02 -10.46 21.14
C ILE A 293 8.98 -9.39 21.38
N LYS A 294 9.42 -8.25 21.89
CA LYS A 294 8.59 -7.07 22.11
C LYS A 294 8.73 -6.06 20.98
N TYR A 295 9.94 -5.93 20.45
CA TYR A 295 10.26 -4.94 19.42
C TYR A 295 10.74 -5.63 18.14
N LEU A 296 10.12 -5.30 17.01
CA LEU A 296 10.49 -5.74 15.68
C LEU A 296 11.05 -4.56 14.89
N ILE A 297 12.32 -4.65 14.54
CA ILE A 297 13.00 -3.72 13.63
C ILE A 297 13.05 -4.36 12.25
N ASN A 298 12.52 -3.68 11.25
CA ASN A 298 12.49 -4.16 9.87
C ASN A 298 13.56 -3.46 9.03
N VAL A 299 14.46 -4.24 8.40
CA VAL A 299 15.57 -3.70 7.59
C VAL A 299 15.42 -4.14 6.13
N PRO A 300 14.53 -3.48 5.34
CA PRO A 300 14.34 -3.79 3.93
C PRO A 300 15.47 -3.22 3.07
N LEU A 301 15.58 -3.71 1.83
CA LEU A 301 16.55 -3.24 0.83
C LEU A 301 15.87 -2.38 -0.24
N MET A 302 16.54 -1.35 -0.73
CA MET A 302 16.04 -0.57 -1.86
C MET A 302 16.17 -1.35 -3.18
N ARG A 303 15.10 -1.99 -3.65
CA ARG A 303 15.16 -2.81 -4.86
C ARG A 303 13.84 -2.93 -5.62
N ALA A 304 13.95 -2.89 -6.93
CA ALA A 304 12.90 -3.32 -7.83
C ALA A 304 12.77 -4.85 -7.91
N HIS A 305 11.56 -5.35 -8.13
CA HIS A 305 11.27 -6.78 -8.20
C HIS A 305 10.31 -7.08 -9.35
N GLY A 306 10.67 -8.02 -10.23
CA GLY A 306 9.89 -8.33 -11.44
C GLY A 306 8.41 -8.64 -11.17
N MET A 307 8.10 -9.48 -10.16
CA MET A 307 6.72 -9.79 -9.78
C MET A 307 6.05 -8.73 -8.89
N ALA A 308 6.68 -8.32 -7.80
CA ALA A 308 6.07 -7.48 -6.78
C ALA A 308 6.23 -5.97 -7.03
N GLY A 309 6.94 -5.58 -8.09
CA GLY A 309 7.34 -4.21 -8.37
C GLY A 309 8.54 -3.77 -7.54
N VAL A 310 8.46 -3.86 -6.22
CA VAL A 310 9.51 -3.45 -5.27
C VAL A 310 9.70 -4.46 -4.13
N THR A 311 10.83 -4.37 -3.43
CA THR A 311 11.17 -5.17 -2.24
C THR A 311 11.45 -4.30 -1.03
N PHE A 312 10.45 -3.56 -0.55
CA PHE A 312 10.58 -2.68 0.62
C PHE A 312 10.05 -3.34 1.91
N ALA A 313 9.61 -2.55 2.90
CA ALA A 313 9.34 -3.01 4.26
C ALA A 313 8.26 -4.10 4.30
N PHE A 314 7.14 -3.92 3.58
CA PHE A 314 6.05 -4.91 3.56
C PHE A 314 6.53 -6.27 3.06
N LYS A 315 7.31 -6.29 1.98
CA LYS A 315 7.77 -7.53 1.34
C LYS A 315 8.90 -8.19 2.12
N ASN A 316 9.71 -7.43 2.85
CA ASN A 316 10.80 -7.99 3.65
C ASN A 316 10.31 -8.99 4.71
N HIS A 317 9.09 -8.82 5.22
CA HIS A 317 8.50 -9.76 6.17
C HIS A 317 8.22 -11.15 5.59
N TYR A 318 8.25 -11.35 4.28
CA TYR A 318 8.19 -12.70 3.69
C TYR A 318 9.36 -13.58 4.13
N GLY A 319 10.54 -13.00 4.43
CA GLY A 319 11.64 -13.74 5.04
C GLY A 319 11.40 -14.16 6.49
N SER A 320 10.27 -13.77 7.08
CA SER A 320 9.82 -14.29 8.37
C SER A 320 9.07 -15.61 8.23
N ILE A 321 8.80 -16.05 6.99
CA ILE A 321 8.14 -17.32 6.68
C ILE A 321 9.24 -18.35 6.36
N PRO A 322 9.31 -19.44 7.12
CA PRO A 322 10.33 -20.46 6.97
C PRO A 322 10.10 -21.36 5.75
N GLY A 323 11.08 -22.19 5.43
CA GLY A 323 10.90 -23.31 4.50
C GLY A 323 11.14 -22.98 3.03
N GLY A 324 11.73 -21.83 2.71
CA GLY A 324 12.38 -21.52 1.44
C GLY A 324 11.46 -21.31 0.22
N ALA A 325 10.48 -22.20 0.04
CA ALA A 325 9.51 -22.30 -1.04
C ALA A 325 8.15 -21.66 -0.72
N VAL A 326 7.87 -21.38 0.56
CA VAL A 326 6.57 -20.81 0.97
C VAL A 326 6.38 -19.34 0.51
N PRO A 327 7.41 -18.47 0.41
CA PRO A 327 7.25 -17.15 -0.20
C PRO A 327 6.76 -17.18 -1.66
N GLU A 328 7.01 -18.27 -2.40
CA GLU A 328 6.50 -18.46 -3.78
C GLU A 328 4.97 -18.57 -3.83
N VAL A 329 4.36 -19.10 -2.76
CA VAL A 329 2.91 -19.19 -2.60
C VAL A 329 2.31 -17.79 -2.48
N ALA A 330 2.92 -16.93 -1.67
CA ALA A 330 2.50 -15.54 -1.49
C ALA A 330 2.83 -14.65 -2.72
N HIS A 331 3.77 -15.07 -3.59
CA HIS A 331 4.08 -14.36 -4.83
C HIS A 331 2.92 -14.35 -5.83
N LYS A 332 2.04 -15.36 -5.83
CA LYS A 332 0.90 -15.41 -6.74
C LYS A 332 -0.11 -14.29 -6.48
N GLY A 333 -0.28 -13.85 -5.23
CA GLY A 333 -1.22 -12.80 -4.85
C GLY A 333 -0.69 -11.37 -4.93
N ILE A 334 0.54 -11.16 -5.45
CA ILE A 334 1.21 -9.85 -5.48
C ILE A 334 1.83 -9.52 -6.84
N ARG A 335 1.53 -10.31 -7.88
CA ARG A 335 2.09 -10.09 -9.22
C ARG A 335 1.52 -8.80 -9.81
N ILE A 336 2.39 -7.98 -10.35
CA ILE A 336 2.08 -6.82 -11.17
C ILE A 336 2.24 -7.26 -12.62
N ASP A 337 1.15 -7.28 -13.40
CA ASP A 337 1.22 -7.58 -14.82
C ASP A 337 1.53 -6.29 -15.60
N ASN A 338 2.52 -6.37 -16.49
CA ASN A 338 3.04 -5.26 -17.29
C ASN A 338 2.26 -5.07 -18.61
N ASN A 339 1.22 -5.87 -18.85
CA ASN A 339 0.34 -5.72 -20.00
C ASN A 339 -1.11 -5.47 -19.59
N ARG A 340 -1.58 -4.25 -19.90
CA ARG A 340 -2.95 -3.84 -20.25
C ARG A 340 -3.73 -3.00 -19.24
N ASP A 341 -4.43 -2.04 -19.85
CA ASP A 341 -5.57 -1.22 -19.41
C ASP A 341 -6.78 -2.00 -18.84
N ASP A 342 -6.58 -3.27 -18.47
CA ASP A 342 -7.57 -4.18 -17.92
C ASP A 342 -7.12 -4.57 -16.50
N VAL A 343 -7.30 -3.69 -15.52
CA VAL A 343 -7.19 -4.03 -14.08
C VAL A 343 -8.39 -4.89 -13.64
N GLY A 344 -8.81 -5.83 -14.47
CA GLY A 344 -9.98 -6.67 -14.33
C GLY A 344 -9.62 -8.15 -14.47
N ASP A 345 -9.85 -8.87 -13.38
CA ASP A 345 -10.14 -10.31 -13.31
C ASP A 345 -9.01 -11.36 -13.36
N TYR A 346 -7.82 -11.17 -13.96
CA TYR A 346 -6.91 -12.33 -14.13
C TYR A 346 -5.68 -12.44 -13.21
N VAL A 347 -5.20 -11.36 -12.60
CA VAL A 347 -3.97 -11.41 -11.75
C VAL A 347 -4.31 -11.38 -10.25
N PHE A 348 -5.54 -10.99 -9.93
CA PHE A 348 -6.13 -11.00 -8.59
C PHE A 348 -7.09 -12.17 -8.35
N GLY A 349 -7.21 -13.13 -9.27
CA GLY A 349 -8.24 -14.17 -9.23
C GLY A 349 -8.31 -15.03 -7.95
N CYS A 350 -7.30 -15.05 -7.09
CA CYS A 350 -7.40 -15.73 -5.78
C CYS A 350 -7.80 -14.83 -4.60
N TYR A 351 -7.71 -13.49 -4.73
CA TYR A 351 -7.88 -12.54 -3.65
C TYR A 351 -8.81 -11.42 -4.12
N ASP A 352 -10.04 -11.39 -3.59
CA ASP A 352 -10.98 -10.29 -3.85
C ASP A 352 -10.37 -8.99 -3.31
N THR A 353 -9.94 -8.13 -4.22
CA THR A 353 -9.25 -6.87 -3.92
C THR A 353 -10.11 -5.87 -3.18
N ALA A 354 -11.44 -6.05 -3.17
CA ALA A 354 -12.35 -5.13 -2.51
C ALA A 354 -12.59 -5.47 -1.03
N GLU A 355 -12.43 -6.72 -0.61
CA GLU A 355 -12.84 -7.16 0.74
C GLU A 355 -11.87 -8.11 1.45
N ARG A 356 -10.99 -8.84 0.75
CA ARG A 356 -10.28 -10.02 1.31
C ARG A 356 -8.74 -9.94 1.32
N GLY A 357 -8.15 -8.80 0.95
CA GLY A 357 -6.77 -8.42 1.29
C GLY A 357 -5.64 -9.07 0.48
N MET A 358 -4.65 -8.28 0.07
CA MET A 358 -3.41 -8.77 -0.54
C MET A 358 -2.52 -9.49 0.50
N PRO A 359 -1.78 -10.57 0.15
CA PRO A 359 -0.93 -11.30 1.11
C PRO A 359 0.09 -10.43 1.86
N LEU A 360 0.63 -9.38 1.23
CA LEU A 360 1.48 -8.40 1.91
C LEU A 360 0.74 -7.71 3.05
N ILE A 361 -0.49 -7.27 2.82
CA ILE A 361 -1.33 -6.59 3.81
C ILE A 361 -1.75 -7.57 4.89
N GLN A 362 -2.20 -8.76 4.52
CA GLN A 362 -2.65 -9.77 5.49
C GLN A 362 -1.54 -10.20 6.44
N LEU A 363 -0.30 -10.37 5.94
CA LEU A 363 0.86 -10.69 6.79
C LEU A 363 1.19 -9.52 7.73
N ASN A 364 1.29 -8.32 7.20
CA ASN A 364 1.65 -7.12 7.97
C ASN A 364 0.53 -6.66 8.92
N SER A 365 -0.70 -7.14 8.73
CA SER A 365 -1.83 -6.87 9.63
C SER A 365 -1.87 -7.81 10.84
N GLN A 366 -1.06 -8.88 10.87
CA GLN A 366 -1.05 -9.78 12.03
C GLN A 366 -0.46 -9.06 13.26
N PRO A 367 -0.98 -9.27 14.47
CA PRO A 367 -0.47 -8.67 15.70
C PRO A 367 1.05 -8.81 15.88
N ALA A 368 1.61 -9.95 15.50
CA ALA A 368 3.04 -10.21 15.60
C ALA A 368 3.93 -9.31 14.72
N PHE A 369 3.37 -8.72 13.66
CA PHE A 369 4.06 -7.72 12.82
C PHE A 369 3.57 -6.33 13.16
N LYS A 370 2.26 -6.10 13.16
CA LYS A 370 1.63 -4.80 13.39
C LYS A 370 1.98 -4.23 14.76
N ASP A 371 1.71 -4.98 15.82
CA ASP A 371 1.79 -4.47 17.19
C ASP A 371 3.24 -4.45 17.71
N LYS A 372 4.11 -5.30 17.14
CA LYS A 372 5.53 -5.36 17.50
C LYS A 372 6.41 -4.46 16.64
N SER A 373 5.93 -3.95 15.51
CA SER A 373 6.70 -3.07 14.62
C SER A 373 7.16 -1.84 15.39
N PHE A 374 8.46 -1.71 15.57
CA PHE A 374 9.07 -0.67 16.40
C PHE A 374 9.77 0.39 15.55
N LEU A 375 10.56 -0.06 14.58
CA LEU A 375 11.36 0.80 13.70
C LEU A 375 11.53 0.12 12.34
N ILE A 376 11.57 0.92 11.29
CA ILE A 376 11.99 0.51 9.96
C ILE A 376 13.27 1.28 9.65
N LEU A 377 14.32 0.54 9.31
CA LEU A 377 15.60 1.05 8.84
C LEU A 377 15.74 0.62 7.37
N GLY A 378 15.21 1.42 6.45
CA GLY A 378 15.30 1.16 5.01
C GLY A 378 16.72 1.36 4.51
N ASP A 379 17.36 0.29 4.06
CA ASP A 379 18.71 0.32 3.53
C ASP A 379 18.69 0.61 2.02
N GLY A 380 19.09 1.84 1.68
CA GLY A 380 19.31 2.31 0.32
C GLY A 380 20.77 2.74 0.10
N LEU A 381 21.74 2.19 0.84
CA LEU A 381 23.17 2.46 0.56
C LEU A 381 23.52 2.01 -0.85
N PHE A 382 22.92 0.90 -1.29
CA PHE A 382 22.86 0.50 -2.67
C PHE A 382 21.41 0.30 -3.09
N ALA A 383 21.15 0.39 -4.39
CA ALA A 383 19.88 -0.01 -4.95
C ALA A 383 20.01 -0.81 -6.24
N HIS A 384 18.92 -1.50 -6.56
CA HIS A 384 18.92 -2.47 -7.65
C HIS A 384 17.72 -2.29 -8.59
N SER A 385 18.00 -2.00 -9.85
CA SER A 385 17.03 -1.82 -10.95
C SER A 385 16.82 -3.14 -11.73
N TYR A 386 15.69 -3.82 -11.53
CA TYR A 386 15.09 -4.95 -12.29
C TYR A 386 15.93 -6.14 -12.80
N THR A 387 17.25 -6.12 -12.77
CA THR A 387 18.07 -7.26 -13.18
C THR A 387 18.32 -8.15 -11.97
N ASN A 388 18.30 -9.48 -12.07
CA ASN A 388 18.82 -10.32 -10.99
C ASN A 388 20.36 -10.35 -11.01
N THR A 389 21.00 -9.25 -11.41
CA THR A 389 22.47 -9.14 -11.43
C THR A 389 22.98 -9.03 -10.01
N ALA A 390 24.08 -9.71 -9.71
CA ALA A 390 24.70 -9.71 -8.39
C ALA A 390 25.07 -8.29 -7.89
N TYR A 391 25.36 -7.38 -8.84
CA TYR A 391 25.81 -6.02 -8.56
C TYR A 391 24.67 -4.98 -8.57
N PRO A 392 24.69 -4.03 -7.62
CA PRO A 392 23.80 -2.87 -7.65
C PRO A 392 24.17 -1.93 -8.80
N ASN A 393 23.17 -1.44 -9.53
CA ASN A 393 23.35 -0.59 -10.70
C ASN A 393 23.23 0.91 -10.38
N SER A 394 22.85 1.25 -9.15
CA SER A 394 22.68 2.61 -8.65
C SER A 394 23.10 2.65 -7.18
N ILE A 395 23.75 3.73 -6.76
CA ILE A 395 24.18 3.95 -5.37
C ILE A 395 23.38 5.15 -4.86
N PRO A 396 22.25 4.94 -4.18
CA PRO A 396 21.48 6.04 -3.65
C PRO A 396 22.01 6.57 -2.32
N GLU A 397 23.02 5.90 -1.71
CA GLU A 397 23.83 6.42 -0.57
C GLU A 397 22.98 6.95 0.59
N ILE A 398 21.84 6.29 0.86
CA ILE A 398 20.77 6.82 1.70
C ILE A 398 20.20 5.76 2.65
N LEU A 399 19.80 6.18 3.84
CA LEU A 399 19.06 5.37 4.81
C LEU A 399 17.71 6.01 5.13
N PHE A 400 16.66 5.20 5.29
CA PHE A 400 15.32 5.65 5.66
C PHE A 400 14.94 5.17 7.06
N PHE A 401 14.26 6.02 7.83
CA PHE A 401 13.85 5.74 9.21
C PHE A 401 12.37 6.10 9.39
N SER A 402 11.58 5.19 9.96
CA SER A 402 10.16 5.41 10.23
C SER A 402 9.63 4.43 11.28
N GLN A 403 8.56 4.79 12.00
CA GLN A 403 7.74 3.85 12.79
C GLN A 403 6.44 3.46 12.07
N ASP A 404 6.18 4.04 10.89
CA ASP A 404 5.01 3.78 10.04
C ASP A 404 5.46 3.10 8.74
N ILE A 405 4.98 1.88 8.52
CA ILE A 405 5.35 1.03 7.38
C ILE A 405 4.78 1.53 6.05
N VAL A 406 3.61 2.15 6.07
CA VAL A 406 2.97 2.69 4.88
C VAL A 406 3.67 3.98 4.47
N ALA A 407 3.93 4.88 5.42
CA ALA A 407 4.65 6.12 5.15
C ALA A 407 6.08 5.85 4.67
N HIS A 408 6.76 4.89 5.29
CA HIS A 408 8.08 4.44 4.85
C HIS A 408 8.08 3.98 3.39
N ASP A 409 7.22 3.02 3.05
CA ASP A 409 7.19 2.49 1.69
C ASP A 409 6.73 3.56 0.69
N SER A 410 5.83 4.48 1.07
CA SER A 410 5.44 5.65 0.26
C SER A 410 6.66 6.51 -0.13
N VAL A 411 7.43 6.95 0.86
CA VAL A 411 8.58 7.84 0.65
C VAL A 411 9.73 7.12 -0.06
N MET A 412 10.03 5.89 0.36
CA MET A 412 11.09 5.09 -0.26
C MET A 412 10.76 4.78 -1.72
N TRP A 413 9.48 4.59 -2.05
CA TRP A 413 9.02 4.40 -3.44
C TRP A 413 9.19 5.66 -4.28
N ASP A 414 8.78 6.82 -3.79
CA ASP A 414 8.93 8.12 -4.47
C ASP A 414 10.40 8.43 -4.75
N TYR A 415 11.26 8.26 -3.74
CA TYR A 415 12.70 8.43 -3.90
C TYR A 415 13.28 7.43 -4.91
N PHE A 416 12.95 6.15 -4.77
CA PHE A 416 13.49 5.12 -5.66
C PHE A 416 13.04 5.33 -7.11
N ASN A 417 11.77 5.71 -7.34
CA ASN A 417 11.25 5.94 -8.68
C ASN A 417 11.87 7.19 -9.34
N SER A 418 12.04 8.28 -8.58
CA SER A 418 12.67 9.52 -9.09
C SER A 418 14.15 9.33 -9.45
N HIS A 419 14.89 8.46 -8.74
CA HIS A 419 16.33 8.30 -8.94
C HIS A 419 16.71 7.12 -9.84
N VAL A 420 15.91 6.05 -9.85
CA VAL A 420 16.24 4.80 -10.56
C VAL A 420 15.35 4.60 -11.79
N ASN A 421 14.22 5.32 -11.89
CA ASN A 421 13.28 5.36 -13.04
C ASN A 421 13.06 4.01 -13.71
N SER A 422 12.80 2.98 -12.90
CA SER A 422 12.69 1.61 -13.39
C SER A 422 11.41 0.91 -12.98
N VAL A 423 10.58 1.52 -12.12
CA VAL A 423 9.50 0.84 -11.41
C VAL A 423 8.16 1.03 -12.08
N ASN A 424 7.39 -0.06 -12.19
CA ASN A 424 6.00 0.01 -12.63
C ASN A 424 5.18 0.83 -11.61
N ASP A 425 4.47 1.86 -12.07
CA ASP A 425 3.61 2.71 -11.24
C ASP A 425 2.61 1.92 -10.37
N ASN A 426 2.09 0.79 -10.86
CA ASN A 426 1.17 -0.06 -10.11
C ASN A 426 1.81 -0.71 -8.88
N SER A 427 3.13 -0.63 -8.72
CA SER A 427 3.80 -1.20 -7.54
C SER A 427 3.55 -0.42 -6.25
N ARG A 428 3.03 0.80 -6.31
CA ARG A 428 2.58 1.54 -5.12
C ARG A 428 1.17 1.18 -4.65
N ASN A 429 0.42 0.43 -5.45
CA ASN A 429 -0.99 0.11 -5.19
C ASN A 429 -1.21 -0.62 -3.86
N TYR A 430 -0.29 -1.51 -3.45
CA TYR A 430 -0.41 -2.20 -2.16
C TYR A 430 -0.23 -1.25 -0.97
N ILE A 431 0.57 -0.19 -1.12
CA ILE A 431 0.85 0.80 -0.06
C ILE A 431 -0.44 1.57 0.23
N ALA A 432 -1.10 2.01 -0.84
CA ALA A 432 -2.35 2.73 -0.76
C ALA A 432 -3.49 1.86 -0.20
N LEU A 433 -3.57 0.58 -0.61
CA LEU A 433 -4.51 -0.37 -0.02
C LEU A 433 -4.18 -0.66 1.45
N ALA A 434 -2.90 -0.77 1.83
CA ALA A 434 -2.49 -0.95 3.22
C ALA A 434 -2.95 0.20 4.14
N ALA A 435 -2.92 1.45 3.65
CA ALA A 435 -3.48 2.59 4.36
C ALA A 435 -5.00 2.47 4.58
N GLN A 436 -5.75 1.97 3.59
CA GLN A 436 -7.19 1.73 3.74
C GLN A 436 -7.50 0.69 4.84
N HIS A 437 -6.58 -0.25 5.07
CA HIS A 437 -6.64 -1.22 6.17
C HIS A 437 -6.09 -0.68 7.51
N GLY A 438 -5.76 0.62 7.60
CA GLY A 438 -5.31 1.25 8.84
C GLY A 438 -3.94 0.76 9.30
N LEU A 439 -3.03 0.49 8.35
CA LEU A 439 -1.64 0.12 8.64
C LEU A 439 -0.69 1.33 8.70
N GLY A 440 -1.14 2.51 8.27
CA GLY A 440 -0.35 3.73 8.32
C GLY A 440 -0.78 4.79 7.30
N THR A 441 0.05 5.82 7.15
CA THR A 441 -0.23 7.00 6.32
C THR A 441 0.35 6.86 4.93
N TYR A 442 -0.52 6.75 3.92
CA TYR A 442 -0.11 6.72 2.51
C TYR A 442 -0.12 8.11 1.90
N GLU A 443 0.96 8.51 1.24
CA GLU A 443 1.01 9.67 0.34
C GLU A 443 1.95 9.42 -0.83
N HIS A 444 1.77 10.14 -1.93
CA HIS A 444 2.58 10.03 -3.14
C HIS A 444 2.76 11.44 -3.73
N VAL A 445 4.00 11.87 -3.92
CA VAL A 445 4.33 13.22 -4.42
C VAL A 445 5.24 13.19 -5.65
N GLY A 446 5.63 12.00 -6.13
CA GLY A 446 6.56 11.85 -7.25
C GLY A 446 8.00 12.00 -6.80
N ASP A 447 8.61 13.17 -7.00
CA ASP A 447 9.97 13.46 -6.52
C ASP A 447 9.91 14.10 -5.12
N PRO A 448 10.34 13.39 -4.06
CA PRO A 448 10.25 13.87 -2.68
C PRO A 448 11.28 14.96 -2.35
N LEU A 449 12.26 15.21 -3.23
CA LEU A 449 13.23 16.29 -3.09
C LEU A 449 12.75 17.61 -3.73
N VAL A 450 11.66 17.54 -4.49
CA VAL A 450 11.06 18.69 -5.19
C VAL A 450 9.68 19.03 -4.62
N ASN A 451 8.89 18.01 -4.26
CA ASN A 451 7.51 18.17 -3.82
C ASN A 451 7.37 17.82 -2.35
N ASP A 452 6.64 18.66 -1.62
CA ASP A 452 6.38 18.44 -0.20
C ASP A 452 5.22 17.46 0.02
N TYR A 453 5.42 16.58 1.00
CA TYR A 453 4.35 15.77 1.57
C TYR A 453 3.44 16.63 2.45
N SER A 454 2.13 16.43 2.34
CA SER A 454 1.11 17.12 3.15
C SER A 454 0.68 16.34 4.39
N ARG A 455 0.94 15.03 4.43
CA ARG A 455 0.50 14.08 5.47
C ARG A 455 1.65 13.30 6.09
N ILE A 456 2.72 13.10 5.34
CA ILE A 456 3.96 12.54 5.85
C ILE A 456 4.88 13.70 6.21
N ASP A 457 5.33 13.75 7.45
CA ASP A 457 6.41 14.65 7.87
C ASP A 457 7.74 14.07 7.37
N PHE A 458 8.11 14.48 6.16
CA PHE A 458 9.33 14.02 5.50
C PHE A 458 10.51 14.91 5.86
N VAL A 459 11.55 14.31 6.44
CA VAL A 459 12.80 15.01 6.78
C VAL A 459 13.94 14.44 5.94
N TYR A 460 14.52 15.28 5.08
CA TYR A 460 15.70 14.92 4.31
C TYR A 460 16.96 15.54 4.92
N CYS A 461 17.94 14.70 5.24
CA CYS A 461 19.25 15.09 5.80
C CYS A 461 20.35 14.82 4.78
N ASN A 462 21.28 15.77 4.59
CA ASN A 462 22.38 15.63 3.64
C ASN A 462 23.66 16.37 4.09
N PRO A 463 24.57 15.69 4.82
CA PRO A 463 24.31 14.54 5.69
C PRO A 463 23.73 14.98 7.04
N ASP A 464 23.84 16.27 7.37
CA ASP A 464 23.28 16.89 8.57
C ASP A 464 21.79 17.16 8.38
N CYS A 465 21.02 17.02 9.46
CA CYS A 465 19.58 17.24 9.42
C CYS A 465 19.24 18.72 9.64
N PRO A 466 18.38 19.32 8.81
CA PRO A 466 17.92 20.69 9.03
C PRO A 466 17.06 20.72 10.30
N GLY A 467 17.58 21.30 11.37
CA GLY A 467 16.90 21.67 12.62
C GLY A 467 15.91 20.64 13.16
N ILE A 468 16.29 19.94 14.24
CA ILE A 468 15.45 18.94 14.93
C ILE A 468 14.08 19.54 15.29
N SER A 469 13.09 19.36 14.39
CA SER A 469 11.70 19.72 14.64
C SER A 469 11.10 18.66 15.55
N PRO A 470 10.32 19.02 16.59
CA PRO A 470 9.68 18.03 17.45
C PRO A 470 8.92 17.01 16.60
N ALA A 471 9.11 15.71 16.87
CA ALA A 471 8.30 14.68 16.23
C ALA A 471 6.81 14.97 16.48
N PRO A 472 5.97 14.90 15.45
CA PRO A 472 4.62 15.37 15.57
C PRO A 472 3.85 14.43 16.51
N THR A 473 3.04 15.03 17.40
CA THR A 473 2.36 14.27 18.46
C THR A 473 1.23 13.43 17.88
N ASN A 474 1.17 12.14 18.26
CA ASN A 474 0.10 11.20 17.92
C ASN A 474 -1.25 11.63 18.51
N THR A 475 -1.86 12.70 18.00
CA THR A 475 -3.23 13.09 18.28
C THR A 475 -4.06 12.80 17.03
N PRO A 476 -5.07 11.93 17.07
CA PRO A 476 -5.94 11.68 15.93
C PRO A 476 -6.66 12.98 15.55
N ALA A 477 -6.36 13.53 14.37
CA ALA A 477 -7.13 14.65 13.83
C ALA A 477 -8.50 14.14 13.33
N PRO A 478 -9.61 14.88 13.56
CA PRO A 478 -10.90 14.51 13.01
C PRO A 478 -10.91 14.70 11.49
N THR A 479 -11.16 13.62 10.76
CA THR A 479 -11.23 13.60 9.30
C THR A 479 -12.54 14.22 8.80
N SER A 480 -12.45 15.33 8.06
CA SER A 480 -13.51 15.79 7.15
C SER A 480 -12.99 15.73 5.72
N MET A 481 -13.46 14.74 4.96
CA MET A 481 -13.19 14.59 3.53
C MET A 481 -14.12 15.47 2.71
N PRO A 482 -13.63 16.26 1.73
CA PRO A 482 -14.41 16.63 0.57
C PRO A 482 -14.43 15.42 -0.39
N THR A 483 -15.61 14.83 -0.62
CA THR A 483 -15.76 13.84 -1.71
C THR A 483 -16.01 14.54 -3.04
N PRO A 484 -15.31 14.20 -4.13
CA PRO A 484 -15.51 14.77 -5.46
C PRO A 484 -16.85 14.31 -6.01
N ASN A 485 -17.47 15.18 -6.80
CA ASN A 485 -18.83 15.01 -7.28
C ASN A 485 -18.87 14.02 -8.46
N PRO A 486 -19.43 12.81 -8.31
CA PRO A 486 -19.45 11.77 -9.34
C PRO A 486 -20.25 12.19 -10.59
N ILE A 487 -21.09 13.23 -10.49
CA ILE A 487 -21.85 13.77 -11.62
C ILE A 487 -20.90 14.47 -12.61
N SER A 488 -19.91 15.23 -12.14
CA SER A 488 -19.02 16.02 -13.00
C SER A 488 -18.18 15.17 -13.97
N GLU A 489 -17.71 14.01 -13.52
CA GLU A 489 -16.86 13.11 -14.31
C GLU A 489 -17.66 12.20 -15.25
N ILE A 490 -18.90 11.85 -14.88
CA ILE A 490 -19.84 11.18 -15.81
C ILE A 490 -20.12 12.09 -17.02
N PHE A 491 -20.23 13.41 -16.82
CA PHE A 491 -20.37 14.37 -17.91
C PHE A 491 -19.12 14.43 -18.79
N LYS A 492 -17.91 14.45 -18.23
CA LYS A 492 -16.67 14.44 -19.03
C LYS A 492 -16.51 13.19 -19.90
N VAL A 493 -16.92 12.02 -19.39
CA VAL A 493 -16.82 10.75 -20.13
C VAL A 493 -17.93 10.58 -21.17
N LEU A 494 -19.14 11.05 -20.89
CA LEU A 494 -20.26 10.95 -21.85
C LEU A 494 -20.10 11.89 -23.06
N PHE A 495 -19.35 12.99 -22.93
CA PHE A 495 -19.19 14.00 -23.99
C PHE A 495 -17.83 13.98 -24.71
N ASN A 496 -16.85 13.19 -24.24
CA ASN A 496 -15.56 13.06 -24.92
C ASN A 496 -15.53 11.83 -25.84
N TRP A 497 -16.17 11.95 -27.01
CA TRP A 497 -16.08 10.97 -28.09
C TRP A 497 -15.14 11.50 -29.18
N GLY A 498 -13.89 11.07 -29.13
CA GLY A 498 -12.91 11.25 -30.21
C GLY A 498 -12.05 12.52 -30.11
N ASN A 499 -10.77 12.37 -30.42
CA ASN A 499 -9.72 13.40 -30.48
C ASN A 499 -10.03 14.57 -31.43
N ASN A 500 -11.03 15.42 -31.15
CA ASN A 500 -11.18 16.72 -31.79
C ASN A 500 -11.74 17.72 -30.76
N GLY A 501 -10.95 18.76 -30.49
CA GLY A 501 -11.05 19.64 -29.33
C GLY A 501 -12.33 20.47 -29.20
N GLY A 502 -13.06 20.24 -28.11
CA GLY A 502 -13.98 21.19 -27.50
C GLY A 502 -13.71 21.21 -26.00
N GLU A 503 -13.21 22.33 -25.48
CA GLU A 503 -12.87 22.51 -24.06
C GLU A 503 -14.11 23.03 -23.30
N VAL A 504 -14.37 22.46 -22.12
CA VAL A 504 -15.46 22.92 -21.23
C VAL A 504 -14.80 23.64 -20.05
N ASP A 505 -15.00 24.95 -19.98
CA ASP A 505 -14.46 25.78 -18.89
C ASP A 505 -15.39 25.75 -17.66
N PHE A 506 -14.80 25.35 -16.53
CA PHE A 506 -15.43 25.34 -15.22
C PHE A 506 -14.84 26.46 -14.33
N ASN A 507 -15.67 27.12 -13.54
CA ASN A 507 -15.19 28.06 -12.52
C ASN A 507 -14.68 27.31 -11.26
N SER A 508 -14.10 28.05 -10.30
CA SER A 508 -13.56 27.53 -9.04
C SER A 508 -14.56 26.79 -8.16
N ASP A 509 -15.87 26.95 -8.43
CA ASP A 509 -16.97 26.32 -7.71
C ASP A 509 -17.60 25.15 -8.48
N GLY A 510 -17.09 24.82 -9.68
CA GLY A 510 -17.54 23.69 -10.50
C GLY A 510 -18.79 23.96 -11.35
N GLU A 511 -19.19 25.21 -11.54
CA GLU A 511 -20.27 25.60 -12.45
C GLU A 511 -19.74 25.90 -13.87
N VAL A 512 -20.52 25.54 -14.89
CA VAL A 512 -20.14 25.70 -16.30
C VAL A 512 -20.34 27.15 -16.75
N ASN A 513 -19.28 27.80 -17.23
CA ASN A 513 -19.34 29.21 -17.65
C ASN A 513 -19.94 29.40 -19.06
N SER A 514 -19.69 28.48 -20.01
CA SER A 514 -20.29 28.51 -21.35
C SER A 514 -20.10 27.20 -22.11
N PHE A 515 -20.98 26.94 -23.08
CA PHE A 515 -20.86 25.84 -24.06
C PHE A 515 -20.66 26.42 -25.47
N ASP A 516 -19.58 26.04 -26.16
CA ASP A 516 -19.40 26.36 -27.58
C ASP A 516 -19.95 25.22 -28.47
N PHE A 517 -20.88 25.58 -29.36
CA PHE A 517 -21.53 24.69 -30.34
C PHE A 517 -21.02 24.91 -31.77
N SER A 518 -19.92 25.63 -31.97
CA SER A 518 -19.37 26.00 -33.28
C SER A 518 -19.05 24.80 -34.21
N TRP A 519 -18.97 23.58 -33.67
CA TRP A 519 -18.71 22.34 -34.42
C TRP A 519 -19.97 21.65 -34.99
N VAL A 520 -21.19 22.08 -34.63
CA VAL A 520 -22.45 21.43 -35.07
C VAL A 520 -22.91 21.90 -36.47
N VAL A 521 -22.20 22.85 -37.10
CA VAL A 521 -22.58 23.44 -38.41
C VAL A 521 -21.48 23.32 -39.48
N ARG A 522 -20.68 22.25 -39.49
CA ARG A 522 -19.79 21.95 -40.63
C ARG A 522 -19.93 20.52 -41.12
#